data_AF-B5HSD0-F1
#
_entry.id   AF-B5HSD0-F1
#
_cell.length_a   1.000
_cell.length_b   1.000
_cell.length_c   1.000
_cell.angle_alpha   90.00
_cell.angle_beta   90.00
_cell.angle_gamma   90.00
#
_symmetry.space_group_name_H-M   'P 1'
#
loop_
_entity.id
_entity.type
_entity.pdbx_description
1 polymer ?
#
loop_
_entity_poly.entity_id
_entity_poly.type
_entity_poly.pdbx_seq_one_letter_code
_entity_poly.pdbx_strand_id
1 'polypeptide(L)'
;MARPSPYPAELRDGAVRMVAEIRPNYPTEWAAMKAVAAKLGIGAAETVRTWVRKAEVDAGQRPGTTSEEAVEIKRLRAENDELRRANEILKATSAFFAAELDRTSKRS
;
A
#
# COMPACT_ATOMS: atom_id res chain seq x y z
N MET A 1 5.50 10.31 6.61
CA MET A 1 4.25 9.52 6.74
C MET A 1 3.11 10.36 6.17
N ALA A 2 2.24 9.79 5.34
CA ALA A 2 1.09 10.53 4.82
C ALA A 2 0.19 10.95 6.00
N ARG A 3 -0.29 12.18 6.00
CA ARG A 3 -1.22 12.69 7.02
C ARG A 3 -2.45 11.78 7.06
N PRO A 4 -2.92 11.35 8.24
CA PRO A 4 -4.18 10.62 8.35
C PRO A 4 -5.28 11.39 7.64
N SER A 5 -6.04 10.73 6.78
CA SER A 5 -7.20 11.36 6.14
C SER A 5 -8.13 11.88 7.23
N PRO A 6 -8.69 13.10 7.10
CA PRO A 6 -9.67 13.61 8.05
C PRO A 6 -10.99 12.81 8.02
N TYR A 7 -11.14 11.88 7.07
CA TYR A 7 -12.32 11.05 6.89
C TYR A 7 -12.08 9.63 7.45
N PRO A 8 -12.90 9.17 8.41
CA PRO A 8 -12.86 7.80 8.94
C PRO A 8 -13.03 6.73 7.85
N ALA A 9 -12.58 5.50 8.08
CA ALA A 9 -12.72 4.41 7.11
C ALA A 9 -14.20 4.09 6.83
N GLU A 10 -15.02 4.07 7.87
CA GLU A 10 -16.44 3.76 7.83
C GLU A 10 -17.20 4.76 6.95
N LEU A 11 -16.82 6.05 7.01
CA LEU A 11 -17.39 7.09 6.15
C LEU A 11 -17.01 6.87 4.68
N ARG A 12 -15.76 6.46 4.41
CA ARG A 12 -15.26 6.20 3.06
C ARG A 12 -15.96 4.99 2.44
N ASP A 13 -16.05 3.89 3.19
CA ASP A 13 -16.69 2.66 2.75
C ASP A 13 -18.20 2.89 2.54
N GLY A 14 -18.83 3.63 3.45
CA GLY A 14 -20.22 4.06 3.33
C GLY A 14 -20.46 4.93 2.08
N ALA A 15 -19.55 5.86 1.76
CA ALA A 15 -19.63 6.68 0.56
C ALA A 15 -19.51 5.84 -0.72
N VAL A 16 -18.56 4.91 -0.78
CA VAL A 16 -18.38 4.00 -1.92
C VAL A 16 -19.63 3.14 -2.13
N ARG A 17 -20.15 2.54 -1.06
CA ARG A 17 -21.39 1.75 -1.10
C ARG A 17 -22.57 2.57 -1.59
N MET A 18 -22.72 3.79 -1.07
CA MET A 18 -23.81 4.69 -1.48
C MET A 18 -23.69 5.10 -2.95
N VAL A 19 -22.47 5.36 -3.46
CA VAL A 19 -22.27 5.64 -4.89
C VAL A 19 -22.73 4.45 -5.73
N ALA A 20 -22.36 3.22 -5.36
CA ALA A 20 -22.77 2.02 -6.08
C ALA A 20 -24.30 1.83 -6.07
N GLU A 21 -24.95 2.08 -4.93
CA GLU A 21 -26.42 1.98 -4.79
C GLU A 21 -27.17 2.98 -5.67
N ILE A 22 -26.73 4.26 -5.68
CA ILE A 22 -27.46 5.30 -6.39
C ILE A 22 -27.01 5.44 -7.85
N ARG A 23 -25.89 4.83 -8.25
CA ARG A 23 -25.31 4.94 -9.61
C ARG A 23 -26.34 4.75 -10.74
N PRO A 24 -27.27 3.78 -10.69
CA PRO A 24 -28.27 3.58 -11.76
C PRO A 24 -29.23 4.77 -11.95
N ASN A 25 -29.43 5.59 -10.91
CA ASN A 25 -30.35 6.73 -10.93
C ASN A 25 -29.74 7.99 -11.57
N TYR A 26 -28.47 7.93 -11.99
CA TYR A 26 -27.76 9.07 -12.56
C TYR A 26 -27.23 8.75 -13.96
N PRO A 27 -27.18 9.75 -14.87
CA PRO A 27 -26.69 9.54 -16.23
C PRO A 27 -25.18 9.24 -16.26
N THR A 28 -24.41 9.72 -15.29
CA THR A 28 -22.97 9.50 -15.20
C THR A 28 -22.55 9.12 -13.79
N GLU A 29 -21.46 8.37 -13.70
CA GLU A 29 -20.83 7.99 -12.43
C GLU A 29 -20.39 9.23 -11.64
N TRP A 30 -19.88 10.24 -12.34
CA TRP A 30 -19.51 11.52 -11.75
C TRP A 30 -20.70 12.26 -11.14
N ALA A 31 -21.88 12.20 -11.75
CA ALA A 31 -23.08 12.80 -11.18
C ALA A 31 -23.49 12.12 -9.87
N ALA A 32 -23.42 10.78 -9.81
CA ALA A 32 -23.64 10.04 -8.56
C ALA A 32 -22.61 10.40 -7.47
N MET A 33 -21.32 10.48 -7.82
CA MET A 33 -20.26 10.89 -6.89
C MET A 33 -20.48 12.30 -6.33
N LYS A 34 -20.86 13.27 -7.19
CA LYS A 34 -21.19 14.63 -6.75
C LYS A 34 -22.37 14.66 -5.79
N ALA A 35 -23.41 13.87 -6.07
CA ALA A 35 -24.58 13.77 -5.19
C ALA A 35 -24.23 13.17 -3.83
N VAL A 36 -23.40 12.12 -3.79
CA VAL A 36 -22.92 11.54 -2.52
C VAL A 36 -22.03 12.54 -1.76
N ALA A 37 -21.11 13.22 -2.43
CA ALA A 37 -20.25 14.21 -1.80
C ALA A 37 -21.08 15.33 -1.14
N ALA A 38 -22.08 15.87 -1.85
CA ALA A 38 -23.01 16.86 -1.30
C ALA A 38 -23.80 16.31 -0.10
N LYS A 39 -24.32 15.08 -0.20
CA LYS A 39 -25.11 14.44 0.85
C LYS A 39 -24.31 14.16 2.13
N LEU A 40 -23.03 13.84 2.00
CA LEU A 40 -22.13 13.53 3.13
C LEU A 40 -21.34 14.75 3.63
N GLY A 41 -21.56 15.95 3.06
CA GLY A 41 -20.83 17.16 3.43
C GLY A 41 -19.34 17.14 3.05
N ILE A 42 -18.95 16.34 2.05
CA ILE A 42 -17.57 16.24 1.57
C ILE A 42 -17.33 17.35 0.55
N GLY A 43 -16.47 18.31 0.90
CA GLY A 43 -16.28 19.54 0.11
C GLY A 43 -15.77 19.35 -1.32
N ALA A 44 -15.18 18.20 -1.64
CA ALA A 44 -14.69 17.90 -2.99
C ALA A 44 -15.17 16.52 -3.46
N ALA A 45 -15.96 16.50 -4.55
CA ALA A 45 -16.41 15.25 -5.19
C ALA A 45 -15.25 14.35 -5.66
N GLU A 46 -14.10 14.95 -5.94
CA GLU A 46 -12.88 14.21 -6.30
C GLU A 46 -12.38 13.30 -5.15
N THR A 47 -12.69 13.65 -3.91
CA THR A 47 -12.41 12.81 -2.74
C THR A 47 -13.19 11.50 -2.83
N VAL A 48 -14.49 11.58 -3.13
CA VAL A 48 -15.35 10.40 -3.31
C VAL A 48 -14.90 9.58 -4.52
N ARG A 49 -14.56 10.24 -5.63
CA ARG A 49 -14.00 9.57 -6.81
C ARG A 49 -12.77 8.74 -6.45
N THR A 50 -11.84 9.32 -5.70
CA THR A 50 -10.60 8.63 -5.29
C THR A 50 -10.91 7.35 -4.50
N TRP A 51 -11.88 7.40 -3.58
CA TRP A 51 -12.29 6.23 -2.80
C TRP A 51 -12.96 5.17 -3.66
N VAL A 52 -13.85 5.56 -4.58
CA VAL A 52 -14.49 4.62 -5.51
C VAL A 52 -13.45 3.95 -6.39
N ARG A 53 -12.50 4.71 -6.96
CA ARG A 53 -11.43 4.12 -7.79
C ARG A 53 -10.52 3.19 -7.00
N LYS A 54 -10.22 3.54 -5.75
CA LYS A 54 -9.45 2.68 -4.86
C LYS A 54 -10.18 1.37 -4.58
N ALA A 55 -11.48 1.43 -4.31
CA ALA A 55 -12.32 0.24 -4.10
C ALA A 55 -12.46 -0.61 -5.36
N GLU A 56 -12.60 0.00 -6.55
CA GLU A 56 -12.60 -0.73 -7.83
C GLU A 56 -11.29 -1.49 -8.06
N VAL A 57 -10.15 -0.88 -7.73
CA VAL A 57 -8.84 -1.55 -7.82
C VAL A 57 -8.76 -2.69 -6.82
N ASP A 58 -9.11 -2.44 -5.56
CA ASP A 58 -9.07 -3.45 -4.50
C ASP A 58 -10.05 -4.61 -4.78
N ALA A 59 -11.14 -4.38 -5.52
CA ALA A 59 -12.08 -5.40 -5.99
C ALA A 59 -11.69 -6.07 -7.33
N GLY A 60 -10.55 -5.71 -7.93
CA GLY A 60 -10.09 -6.26 -9.21
C GLY A 60 -10.89 -5.80 -10.43
N GLN A 61 -11.77 -4.81 -10.28
CA GLN A 61 -12.57 -4.24 -11.38
C GLN A 61 -11.77 -3.26 -12.24
N ARG A 62 -10.65 -2.75 -11.70
CA ARG A 62 -9.76 -1.82 -12.38
C ARG A 62 -8.30 -2.24 -12.19
N PRO A 63 -7.44 -2.11 -13.21
CA PRO A 63 -6.01 -2.36 -13.03
C PRO A 63 -5.41 -1.38 -12.03
N GLY A 64 -4.55 -1.90 -11.16
CA GLY A 64 -3.82 -1.14 -10.15
C GLY A 64 -3.28 -2.06 -9.06
N THR A 65 -2.44 -1.52 -8.18
CA THR A 65 -1.98 -2.25 -6.98
C THR A 65 -3.02 -2.12 -5.88
N THR A 66 -3.53 -3.25 -5.43
CA THR A 66 -4.49 -3.34 -4.33
C THR A 66 -3.85 -2.91 -3.02
N SER A 67 -4.68 -2.55 -2.04
CA SER A 67 -4.23 -2.24 -0.68
C SER A 67 -3.47 -3.40 -0.05
N GLU A 68 -3.91 -4.64 -0.29
CA GLU A 68 -3.26 -5.85 0.23
C GLU A 68 -1.88 -6.07 -0.41
N GLU A 69 -1.79 -6.00 -1.74
CA GLU A 69 -0.51 -6.10 -2.44
C GLU A 69 0.48 -5.01 -1.99
N ALA A 70 0.01 -3.78 -1.77
CA ALA A 70 0.86 -2.69 -1.30
C ALA A 70 1.43 -2.96 0.10
N VAL A 71 0.62 -3.56 1.00
CA VAL A 71 1.08 -3.99 2.33
C VAL A 71 2.12 -5.10 2.21
N GLU A 72 1.85 -6.10 1.37
CA GLU A 72 2.75 -7.23 1.20
C GLU A 72 4.07 -6.83 0.54
N ILE A 73 4.05 -5.99 -0.50
CA ILE A 73 5.26 -5.42 -1.11
C ILE A 73 6.10 -4.70 -0.07
N LYS A 74 5.48 -3.94 0.84
CA LYS A 74 6.21 -3.25 1.91
C LYS A 74 6.84 -4.23 2.90
N ARG A 75 6.09 -5.26 3.30
CA ARG A 75 6.59 -6.33 4.17
C ARG A 75 7.79 -7.04 3.55
N LEU A 76 7.64 -7.51 2.32
CA LEU A 76 8.68 -8.23 1.58
C LEU A 76 9.93 -7.38 1.37
N ARG A 77 9.79 -6.07 1.13
CA ARG A 77 10.93 -5.15 1.05
C ARG A 77 11.69 -5.08 2.37
N ALA A 78 10.98 -4.93 3.49
CA ALA A 78 11.60 -4.89 4.81
C ALA A 78 12.33 -6.21 5.14
N GLU A 79 11.72 -7.34 4.81
CA GLU A 79 12.34 -8.66 4.98
C GLU A 79 13.56 -8.85 4.07
N ASN A 80 13.49 -8.40 2.81
CA ASN A 80 14.63 -8.47 1.91
C ASN A 80 15.81 -7.63 2.40
N ASP A 81 15.55 -6.44 2.93
CA ASP A 81 16.58 -5.57 3.51
C ASP A 81 17.21 -6.21 4.76
N GLU A 82 16.41 -6.83 5.63
CA GLU A 82 16.87 -7.61 6.79
C GLU A 82 17.81 -8.74 6.35
N LEU A 83 17.37 -9.55 5.38
CA LEU A 83 18.13 -10.69 4.87
C LEU A 83 19.44 -10.25 4.21
N ARG A 84 19.44 -9.13 3.48
CA ARG A 84 20.65 -8.55 2.89
C ARG A 84 21.65 -8.15 3.96
N ARG A 85 21.21 -7.46 5.01
CA ARG A 85 22.07 -7.08 6.15
C ARG A 85 22.67 -8.33 6.83
N ALA A 86 21.84 -9.34 7.11
CA ALA A 86 22.32 -10.58 7.71
C ALA A 86 23.37 -11.28 6.83
N ASN A 87 23.12 -11.33 5.52
CA ASN A 87 24.04 -11.93 4.56
C ASN A 87 25.39 -11.20 4.50
N GLU A 88 25.39 -9.86 4.58
CA GLU A 88 26.60 -9.05 4.64
C GLU A 88 27.44 -9.34 5.89
N ILE A 89 26.80 -9.45 7.06
CA ILE A 89 27.47 -9.80 8.32
C ILE A 89 28.11 -11.19 8.22
N LEU A 90 27.38 -12.18 7.69
CA LEU A 90 27.89 -13.54 7.55
C LEU A 90 29.08 -13.61 6.57
N LYS A 91 29.02 -12.87 5.46
CA LYS A 91 30.13 -12.76 4.51
C LYS A 91 31.36 -12.13 5.14
N ALA A 92 31.19 -11.02 5.86
CA ALA A 92 32.28 -10.34 6.56
C ALA A 92 32.93 -11.26 7.61
N THR A 93 32.11 -11.96 8.38
CA THR A 93 32.56 -12.94 9.39
C THR A 93 33.33 -14.09 8.75
N SER A 94 32.82 -14.65 7.64
CA SER A 94 33.48 -15.74 6.92
C SER A 94 34.83 -15.30 6.34
N ALA A 95 34.90 -14.10 5.77
CA ALA A 95 36.14 -13.53 5.26
C ALA A 95 37.17 -13.29 6.38
N PHE A 96 36.71 -12.81 7.54
CA PHE A 96 37.55 -12.65 8.71
C PHE A 96 38.16 -13.99 9.17
N PHE A 97 37.34 -15.03 9.32
CA PHE A 97 37.82 -16.36 9.71
C PHE A 97 38.79 -16.96 8.70
N ALA A 98 38.51 -16.83 7.41
CA ALA A 98 39.42 -17.30 6.36
C ALA A 98 40.79 -16.60 6.43
N ALA A 99 40.81 -15.28 6.67
CA ALA A 99 42.05 -14.53 6.81
C ALA A 99 42.84 -14.93 8.07
N GLU A 100 42.15 -15.21 9.18
CA GLU A 100 42.81 -15.64 10.42
C GLU A 100 43.45 -17.03 10.28
N LEU A 101 42.76 -17.97 9.63
CA LEU A 101 43.29 -19.30 9.32
C LEU A 101 44.55 -19.22 8.45
N ASP A 102 44.53 -18.43 7.38
CA ASP A 102 45.70 -18.26 6.50
C ASP A 102 46.91 -17.67 7.23
N ARG A 103 46.69 -16.73 8.16
CA ARG A 103 47.77 -16.17 8.99
C ARG A 103 48.38 -17.19 9.93
N THR A 104 47.56 -18.04 10.55
CA THR A 104 48.07 -19.09 11.46
C THR A 104 48.88 -20.15 10.71
N SER A 105 48.43 -20.57 9.52
CA SER A 105 49.15 -21.54 8.68
C SER A 105 50.51 -21.05 8.19
N LYS A 106 50.73 -19.73 8.09
CA LYS A 106 52.02 -19.15 7.65
C LYS A 106 53.03 -18.98 8.79
N ARG A 107 52.62 -19.17 10.05
CA ARG A 107 53.48 -19.03 11.24
C ARG A 107 53.99 -20.37 11.78
N SER A 108 53.39 -21.49 11.36
CA SER A 108 53.84 -22.87 11.63
C SER A 108 54.84 -23.33 10.58
#